data_AF-A0ABD5RPY9-F1
#
_entry.id   AF-A0ABD5RPY9-F1
#
_cell.length_a   1.000
_cell.length_b   1.000
_cell.length_c   1.000
_cell.angle_alpha   90.00
_cell.angle_beta   90.00
_cell.angle_gamma   90.00
#
_symmetry.space_group_name_H-M   'P 1'
#
loop_
_entity.id
_entity.type
_entity.pdbx_description
1 polymer ?
#
loop_
_entity_poly.entity_id
_entity_poly.type
_entity_poly.pdbx_seq_one_letter_code
_entity_poly.pdbx_strand_id
1 'polypeptide(L)'
;MKLGGTVDDVVYCTEGTTVGRWAEETGFQPRGTLPVPDAGPTNLPFSLTTRWPTRRLLELLTGSITTTNVWPLGDDALLATADRWLFRSTDGGRSWRVVRDLPDSSGPMGVLPTSVCVTDDAVYLAEYPLGDDPARVLVSHDRGESWSTFHERTDVRHFHSVATDPYSGALWGTTGDAEGECIVGRFDGDRFETVGRGGQDWRAVELAFTESAVVWGVDSAYLDSVGLFRLDRDRFDRDGVEPERVGETDAPVFYAETLTATDETWVVLSTAAEAGVDSTAPASMRRNTAGRTARVLAASERTGFEQWHELFAFGRRRTVSEHVGPVPTTGAYVFLGVAPDGGLLVNPFNTSAAHGDVLHLSPAAFDDLVGGHDAA
;
A
#
# COMPACT_ATOMS: atom_id res chain seq x y z
N MET A 1 -11.83 3.57 10.01
CA MET A 1 -11.29 4.48 8.99
C MET A 1 -10.08 3.84 8.30
N LYS A 2 -9.69 4.30 7.12
CA LYS A 2 -8.47 3.90 6.42
C LYS A 2 -7.58 5.13 6.17
N LEU A 3 -6.29 5.03 6.48
CA LEU A 3 -5.28 6.04 6.19
C LEU A 3 -5.08 6.17 4.66
N GLY A 4 -4.98 7.41 4.19
CA GLY A 4 -4.74 7.74 2.78
C GLY A 4 -3.32 8.23 2.57
N GLY A 5 -3.07 9.50 2.92
CA GLY A 5 -1.76 10.12 2.83
C GLY A 5 -1.69 11.44 3.59
N THR A 6 -0.47 11.97 3.73
CA THR A 6 -0.19 13.20 4.48
C THR A 6 0.39 14.26 3.54
N VAL A 7 -0.05 15.52 3.66
CA VAL A 7 0.58 16.69 3.01
C VAL A 7 0.32 17.93 3.86
N ASP A 8 1.27 18.87 3.91
CA ASP A 8 1.10 20.18 4.57
C ASP A 8 0.47 20.10 5.98
N ASP A 9 1.01 19.21 6.82
CA ASP A 9 0.53 18.92 8.18
C ASP A 9 -0.89 18.31 8.28
N VAL A 10 -1.49 17.90 7.15
CA VAL A 10 -2.83 17.33 7.09
C VAL A 10 -2.76 15.84 6.76
N VAL A 11 -3.31 15.03 7.65
CA VAL A 11 -3.53 13.59 7.41
C VAL A 11 -4.91 13.39 6.75
N TYR A 12 -4.94 12.83 5.56
CA TYR A 12 -6.17 12.46 4.85
C TYR A 12 -6.51 10.99 5.08
N CYS A 13 -7.81 10.73 5.28
CA CYS A 13 -8.32 9.40 5.54
C CYS A 13 -9.68 9.18 4.87
N THR A 14 -10.10 7.91 4.81
CA THR A 14 -11.40 7.51 4.27
C THR A 14 -12.23 6.68 5.26
N GLU A 15 -13.54 6.86 5.23
CA GLU A 15 -14.51 6.00 5.89
C GLU A 15 -15.56 5.51 4.88
N GLY A 16 -15.29 4.36 4.25
CA GLY A 16 -15.97 4.00 3.02
C GLY A 16 -15.63 5.00 1.93
N THR A 17 -16.66 5.56 1.28
CA THR A 17 -16.50 6.57 0.22
C THR A 17 -16.42 8.00 0.73
N THR A 18 -16.50 8.22 2.05
CA THR A 18 -16.33 9.56 2.65
C THR A 18 -14.86 9.83 2.87
N VAL A 19 -14.37 10.91 2.27
CA VAL A 19 -13.02 11.45 2.50
C VAL A 19 -13.10 12.49 3.62
N GLY A 20 -12.10 12.47 4.50
CA GLY A 20 -11.97 13.43 5.57
C GLY A 20 -10.52 13.67 5.96
N ARG A 21 -10.35 14.54 6.95
CA ARG A 21 -9.07 14.81 7.59
C ARG A 21 -9.03 14.11 8.94
N TRP A 22 -7.86 13.77 9.43
CA TRP A 22 -7.67 13.25 10.77
C TRP A 22 -6.68 14.12 11.53
N ALA A 23 -6.94 14.34 12.82
CA ALA A 23 -5.99 14.92 13.75
C ALA A 23 -6.17 14.26 15.12
N GLU A 24 -5.07 14.05 15.84
CA GLU A 24 -5.03 13.29 17.10
C GLU A 24 -6.07 13.77 18.13
N GLU A 25 -6.20 15.09 18.31
CA GLU A 25 -7.11 15.69 19.30
C GLU A 25 -8.60 15.58 18.93
N THR A 26 -8.90 15.52 17.63
CA THR A 26 -10.29 15.68 17.13
C THR A 26 -10.82 14.45 16.40
N GLY A 27 -9.95 13.47 16.12
CA GLY A 27 -10.26 12.30 15.32
C GLY A 27 -10.59 12.64 13.86
N PHE A 28 -11.44 11.80 13.26
CA PHE A 28 -11.86 11.93 11.87
C PHE A 28 -12.88 13.05 11.66
N GLN A 29 -12.57 13.95 10.74
CA GLN A 29 -13.41 15.07 10.33
C GLN A 29 -13.84 14.88 8.86
N PRO A 30 -15.08 14.46 8.59
CA PRO A 30 -15.55 14.23 7.23
C PRO A 30 -15.60 15.55 6.44
N ARG A 31 -15.24 15.49 5.14
CA ARG A 31 -15.21 16.65 4.23
C ARG A 31 -16.19 16.51 3.08
N GLY A 32 -16.21 15.35 2.44
CA GLY A 32 -17.09 15.07 1.31
C GLY A 32 -17.12 13.58 0.99
N THR A 33 -18.09 13.17 0.19
CA THR A 33 -18.29 11.77 -0.19
C THR A 33 -18.16 11.64 -1.69
N LEU A 34 -17.43 10.61 -2.15
CA LEU A 34 -17.32 10.32 -3.57
C LEU A 34 -18.72 10.04 -4.14
N PRO A 35 -19.11 10.70 -5.25
CA PRO A 35 -20.39 10.43 -5.88
C PRO A 35 -20.38 9.02 -6.46
N VAL A 36 -21.55 8.38 -6.51
CA VAL A 36 -21.74 7.18 -7.32
C VAL A 36 -21.94 7.64 -8.76
N PRO A 37 -21.04 7.35 -9.72
CA PRO A 37 -21.23 7.82 -11.09
C PRO A 37 -22.47 7.17 -11.72
N ASP A 38 -23.23 7.95 -12.50
CA ASP A 38 -24.40 7.46 -13.23
C ASP A 38 -23.96 6.47 -14.33
N ALA A 39 -23.92 5.18 -14.01
CA ALA A 39 -23.55 4.13 -14.93
C ALA A 39 -24.60 3.01 -14.96
N GLY A 40 -25.73 3.27 -15.62
CA GLY A 40 -26.65 2.23 -16.12
C GLY A 40 -27.10 1.12 -15.14
N PRO A 41 -27.70 0.03 -15.64
CA PRO A 41 -28.22 -1.06 -14.81
C PRO A 41 -27.14 -2.01 -14.22
N THR A 42 -25.85 -1.75 -14.41
CA THR A 42 -24.73 -2.63 -13.99
C THR A 42 -24.13 -2.31 -12.61
N ASN A 43 -24.52 -1.21 -11.97
CA ASN A 43 -23.98 -0.73 -10.68
C ASN A 43 -24.52 -1.43 -9.40
N LEU A 44 -25.19 -2.58 -9.54
CA LEU A 44 -25.72 -3.34 -8.39
C LEU A 44 -24.61 -3.72 -7.35
N PRO A 45 -23.41 -4.18 -7.74
CA PRO A 45 -22.37 -4.56 -6.77
C PRO A 45 -21.79 -3.37 -5.97
N PHE A 46 -21.51 -2.26 -6.66
CA PHE A 46 -20.97 -1.04 -6.03
C PHE A 46 -21.98 -0.41 -5.06
N SER A 47 -23.25 -0.31 -5.45
CA SER A 47 -24.28 0.26 -4.57
C SER A 47 -24.55 -0.58 -3.30
N LEU A 48 -24.34 -1.90 -3.35
CA LEU A 48 -24.56 -2.79 -2.20
C LEU A 48 -23.41 -2.74 -1.17
N THR A 49 -22.17 -2.51 -1.61
CA THR A 49 -20.99 -2.39 -0.74
C THR A 49 -20.83 -0.98 -0.16
N THR A 50 -21.43 0.03 -0.78
CA THR A 50 -21.32 1.45 -0.39
C THR A 50 -22.51 1.98 0.42
N ARG A 51 -23.72 1.39 0.31
CA ARG A 51 -24.90 1.83 1.08
C ARG A 51 -24.83 1.38 2.55
N TRP A 52 -25.10 2.30 3.48
CA TRP A 52 -24.91 2.11 4.93
C TRP A 52 -25.60 0.87 5.55
N PRO A 53 -26.88 0.55 5.27
CA PRO A 53 -27.54 -0.60 5.91
C PRO A 53 -26.98 -1.95 5.45
N THR A 54 -26.63 -2.07 4.16
CA THR A 54 -26.11 -3.30 3.57
C THR A 54 -24.64 -3.52 3.92
N ARG A 55 -23.84 -2.44 3.93
CA ARG A 55 -22.44 -2.44 4.35
C ARG A 55 -22.27 -2.98 5.78
N ARG A 56 -23.05 -2.50 6.75
CA ARG A 56 -22.92 -2.92 8.16
C ARG A 56 -23.23 -4.41 8.38
N LEU A 57 -24.16 -4.97 7.60
CA LEU A 57 -24.49 -6.40 7.65
C LEU A 57 -23.41 -7.26 6.97
N LEU A 58 -22.87 -6.79 5.82
CA LEU A 58 -21.76 -7.44 5.13
C LEU A 58 -20.48 -7.41 5.98
N GLU A 59 -20.14 -6.29 6.61
CA GLU A 59 -18.96 -6.14 7.49
C GLU A 59 -18.96 -7.15 8.64
N LEU A 60 -20.13 -7.42 9.24
CA LEU A 60 -20.27 -8.43 10.30
C LEU A 60 -20.03 -9.87 9.78
N LEU A 61 -20.36 -10.12 8.51
CA LEU A 61 -20.27 -11.45 7.90
C LEU A 61 -18.90 -11.71 7.30
N THR A 62 -18.29 -10.76 6.59
CA THR A 62 -17.10 -10.94 5.75
C THR A 62 -15.87 -10.18 6.23
N GLY A 63 -16.04 -9.23 7.16
CA GLY A 63 -15.05 -8.18 7.44
C GLY A 63 -15.24 -6.96 6.53
N SER A 64 -14.52 -5.87 6.81
CA SER A 64 -14.68 -4.61 6.08
C SER A 64 -13.92 -4.64 4.76
N ILE A 65 -14.59 -4.28 3.66
CA ILE A 65 -13.94 -4.15 2.35
C ILE A 65 -13.35 -2.74 2.28
N THR A 66 -12.05 -2.65 1.98
CA THR A 66 -11.42 -1.38 1.63
C THR A 66 -11.95 -0.95 0.27
N THR A 67 -12.63 0.20 0.22
CA THR A 67 -13.37 0.65 -0.99
C THR A 67 -12.80 1.94 -1.57
N THR A 68 -11.94 2.64 -0.85
CA THR A 68 -11.49 3.96 -1.29
C THR A 68 -10.05 4.22 -0.88
N ASN A 69 -9.27 4.71 -1.84
CA ASN A 69 -7.98 5.34 -1.59
C ASN A 69 -8.15 6.87 -1.70
N VAL A 70 -7.27 7.61 -1.02
CA VAL A 70 -7.14 9.06 -1.21
C VAL A 70 -5.68 9.44 -1.11
N TRP A 71 -5.22 10.27 -2.04
CA TRP A 71 -3.87 10.81 -2.06
C TRP A 71 -3.94 12.34 -2.16
N PRO A 72 -3.28 13.06 -1.25
CA PRO A 72 -3.09 14.48 -1.43
C PRO A 72 -2.09 14.77 -2.56
N LEU A 73 -2.38 15.80 -3.36
CA LEU A 73 -1.47 16.30 -4.40
C LEU A 73 -0.79 17.63 -4.00
N GLY A 74 -1.21 18.23 -2.88
CA GLY A 74 -0.88 19.61 -2.46
C GLY A 74 -1.94 20.63 -2.91
N ASP A 75 -1.89 21.86 -2.36
CA ASP A 75 -2.80 22.97 -2.72
C ASP A 75 -4.31 22.60 -2.70
N ASP A 76 -4.74 21.88 -1.66
CA ASP A 76 -6.11 21.35 -1.50
C ASP A 76 -6.57 20.39 -2.64
N ALA A 77 -5.71 20.06 -3.60
CA ALA A 77 -6.00 19.09 -4.64
C ALA A 77 -5.80 17.65 -4.12
N LEU A 78 -6.78 16.79 -4.40
CA LEU A 78 -6.76 15.38 -3.99
C LEU A 78 -7.11 14.48 -5.17
N LEU A 79 -6.52 13.30 -5.21
CA LEU A 79 -7.01 12.16 -5.99
C LEU A 79 -7.66 11.15 -5.05
N ALA A 80 -8.66 10.45 -5.56
CA ALA A 80 -9.25 9.30 -4.89
C ALA A 80 -9.66 8.25 -5.91
N THR A 81 -9.63 6.98 -5.53
CA THR A 81 -10.16 5.89 -6.35
C THR A 81 -11.19 5.11 -5.56
N ALA A 82 -12.25 4.68 -6.23
CA ALA A 82 -13.22 3.72 -5.72
C ALA A 82 -13.80 2.96 -6.91
N ASP A 83 -13.77 1.63 -6.88
CA ASP A 83 -14.05 0.78 -8.05
C ASP A 83 -13.19 1.25 -9.25
N ARG A 84 -13.68 1.16 -10.47
CA ARG A 84 -13.00 1.63 -11.68
C ARG A 84 -12.95 3.16 -11.85
N TRP A 85 -13.33 3.98 -10.87
CA TRP A 85 -13.36 5.43 -11.05
C TRP A 85 -12.20 6.13 -10.34
N LEU A 86 -11.51 6.98 -11.10
CA LEU A 86 -10.56 7.95 -10.59
C LEU A 86 -11.25 9.31 -10.44
N PHE A 87 -11.25 9.82 -9.22
CA PHE A 87 -11.85 11.08 -8.84
C PHE A 87 -10.79 12.12 -8.53
N ARG A 88 -11.14 13.38 -8.78
CA ARG A 88 -10.34 14.54 -8.39
C ARG A 88 -11.16 15.54 -7.59
N SER A 89 -10.53 16.12 -6.59
CA SER A 89 -11.01 17.29 -5.84
C SER A 89 -9.98 18.42 -5.95
N THR A 90 -10.46 19.67 -5.89
CA THR A 90 -9.63 20.89 -5.85
C THR A 90 -10.00 21.80 -4.68
N ASP A 91 -10.73 21.27 -3.70
CA ASP A 91 -11.30 22.03 -2.58
C ASP A 91 -11.13 21.31 -1.23
N GLY A 92 -10.07 20.51 -1.11
CA GLY A 92 -9.72 19.77 0.10
C GLY A 92 -10.71 18.65 0.40
N GLY A 93 -11.28 18.06 -0.66
CA GLY A 93 -12.17 16.89 -0.60
C GLY A 93 -13.63 17.20 -0.34
N ARG A 94 -14.08 18.46 -0.49
CA ARG A 94 -15.48 18.85 -0.29
C ARG A 94 -16.36 18.49 -1.48
N SER A 95 -15.81 18.59 -2.69
CA SER A 95 -16.45 18.16 -3.93
C SER A 95 -15.51 17.31 -4.78
N TRP A 96 -16.11 16.42 -5.58
CA TRP A 96 -15.40 15.41 -6.37
C TRP A 96 -16.04 15.27 -7.73
N ARG A 97 -15.21 15.03 -8.74
CA ARG A 97 -15.65 14.64 -10.10
C ARG A 97 -14.78 13.50 -10.62
N VAL A 98 -15.37 12.65 -11.44
CA VAL A 98 -14.63 11.62 -12.18
C VAL A 98 -13.75 12.31 -13.23
N VAL A 99 -12.47 11.96 -13.26
CA VAL A 99 -11.50 12.43 -14.26
C VAL A 99 -11.07 11.33 -15.22
N ARG A 100 -11.24 10.06 -14.82
CA ARG A 100 -10.90 8.91 -15.66
C ARG A 100 -11.62 7.64 -15.18
N ASP A 101 -11.95 6.79 -16.15
CA ASP A 101 -12.29 5.39 -15.91
C ASP A 101 -11.00 4.55 -15.99
N LEU A 102 -10.75 3.78 -14.95
CA LEU A 102 -9.75 2.71 -14.87
C LEU A 102 -10.30 1.45 -15.58
N PRO A 103 -9.48 0.41 -15.81
CA PRO A 103 -9.95 -0.84 -16.41
C PRO A 103 -11.20 -1.41 -15.71
N ASP A 104 -12.12 -1.99 -16.47
CA ASP A 104 -13.35 -2.60 -15.92
C ASP A 104 -13.05 -3.76 -14.95
N SER A 105 -11.85 -4.33 -15.04
CA SER A 105 -11.35 -5.38 -14.15
C SER A 105 -10.70 -4.87 -12.86
N SER A 106 -10.70 -3.56 -12.62
CA SER A 106 -10.20 -2.97 -11.37
C SER A 106 -10.95 -3.49 -10.14
N GLY A 107 -10.20 -3.69 -9.05
CA GLY A 107 -10.78 -4.11 -7.77
C GLY A 107 -11.61 -3.01 -7.09
N PRO A 108 -12.21 -3.30 -5.91
CA PRO A 108 -13.06 -2.34 -5.19
C PRO A 108 -12.37 -1.02 -4.81
N MET A 109 -11.04 -1.00 -4.70
CA MET A 109 -10.25 0.22 -4.45
C MET A 109 -9.80 0.94 -5.73
N GLY A 110 -10.04 0.37 -6.91
CA GLY A 110 -9.50 0.82 -8.19
C GLY A 110 -8.07 0.38 -8.43
N VAL A 111 -7.15 0.87 -7.58
CA VAL A 111 -5.72 0.57 -7.59
C VAL A 111 -5.20 0.27 -6.18
N LEU A 112 -3.94 -0.16 -6.03
CA LEU A 112 -3.34 -0.32 -4.72
C LEU A 112 -3.06 1.05 -4.08
N PRO A 113 -3.02 1.15 -2.73
CA PRO A 113 -2.65 2.39 -2.04
C PRO A 113 -1.27 2.95 -2.45
N THR A 114 -0.39 2.06 -2.90
CA THR A 114 1.00 2.30 -3.31
C THR A 114 1.13 2.73 -4.78
N SER A 115 0.01 2.90 -5.48
CA SER A 115 -0.02 3.12 -6.93
C SER A 115 0.04 4.57 -7.37
N VAL A 116 0.14 5.56 -6.48
CA VAL A 116 0.21 6.98 -6.85
C VAL A 116 1.51 7.61 -6.36
N CYS A 117 2.22 8.28 -7.28
CA CYS A 117 3.39 9.07 -6.97
C CYS A 117 3.20 10.50 -7.43
N VAL A 118 3.46 11.47 -6.54
CA VAL A 118 3.41 12.90 -6.84
C VAL A 118 4.84 13.42 -6.90
N THR A 119 5.16 14.12 -7.98
CA THR A 119 6.42 14.84 -8.18
C THR A 119 6.12 16.31 -8.42
N ASP A 120 7.16 17.15 -8.46
CA ASP A 120 7.00 18.58 -8.79
C ASP A 120 6.44 18.79 -10.20
N ASP A 121 6.77 17.90 -11.14
CA ASP A 121 6.44 18.04 -12.57
C ASP A 121 5.16 17.30 -12.99
N ALA A 122 4.81 16.22 -12.29
CA ALA A 122 3.74 15.31 -12.70
C ALA A 122 3.18 14.46 -11.56
N VAL A 123 1.99 13.89 -11.81
CA VAL A 123 1.40 12.82 -10.99
C VAL A 123 1.39 11.54 -11.81
N TYR A 124 1.91 10.46 -11.24
CA TYR A 124 1.92 9.13 -11.82
C TYR A 124 0.92 8.22 -11.13
N LEU A 125 0.29 7.33 -11.89
CA LEU A 125 -0.66 6.34 -11.37
C LEU A 125 -0.42 4.98 -12.03
N ALA A 126 -0.08 3.96 -11.24
CA ALA A 126 -0.01 2.57 -11.66
C ALA A 126 -1.43 1.95 -11.68
N GLU A 127 -1.89 1.48 -12.83
CA GLU A 127 -3.17 0.75 -12.93
C GLU A 127 -3.01 -0.66 -12.32
N TYR A 128 -4.08 -1.18 -11.71
CA TYR A 128 -4.12 -2.50 -11.07
C TYR A 128 -5.30 -3.35 -11.58
N PRO A 129 -5.32 -3.73 -12.88
CA PRO A 129 -6.33 -4.63 -13.40
C PRO A 129 -6.21 -6.03 -12.80
N LEU A 130 -7.35 -6.68 -12.56
CA LEU A 130 -7.39 -8.09 -12.14
C LEU A 130 -7.64 -9.05 -13.32
N GLY A 131 -7.96 -8.51 -14.50
CA GLY A 131 -8.17 -9.24 -15.76
C GLY A 131 -6.95 -9.20 -16.69
N ASP A 132 -7.20 -9.30 -18.00
CA ASP A 132 -6.17 -9.41 -19.04
C ASP A 132 -5.77 -8.04 -19.65
N ASP A 133 -6.13 -6.93 -19.01
CA ASP A 133 -5.74 -5.59 -19.44
C ASP A 133 -4.21 -5.42 -19.34
N PRO A 134 -3.55 -4.70 -20.28
CA PRO A 134 -2.13 -4.38 -20.16
C PRO A 134 -1.79 -3.67 -18.84
N ALA A 135 -0.64 -4.01 -18.26
CA ALA A 135 -0.11 -3.30 -17.10
C ALA A 135 0.34 -1.91 -17.52
N ARG A 136 -0.22 -0.85 -16.90
CA ARG A 136 0.07 0.54 -17.26
C ARG A 136 0.50 1.38 -16.07
N VAL A 137 1.38 2.33 -16.37
CA VAL A 137 1.56 3.55 -15.58
C VAL A 137 1.02 4.71 -16.40
N LEU A 138 0.18 5.54 -15.80
CA LEU A 138 -0.34 6.78 -16.36
C LEU A 138 0.43 7.97 -15.81
N VAL A 139 0.39 9.08 -16.54
CA VAL A 139 0.94 10.36 -16.11
C VAL A 139 -0.07 11.48 -16.34
N SER A 140 -0.07 12.44 -15.42
CA SER A 140 -0.80 13.70 -15.50
C SER A 140 0.15 14.87 -15.22
N HIS A 141 0.19 15.84 -16.13
CA HIS A 141 0.96 17.08 -15.99
C HIS A 141 0.12 18.27 -15.53
N ASP A 142 -1.16 18.04 -15.20
CA ASP A 142 -2.13 19.06 -14.81
C ASP A 142 -2.80 18.71 -13.47
N ARG A 143 -2.01 18.07 -12.58
CA ARG A 143 -2.40 17.71 -11.21
C ARG A 143 -3.64 16.81 -11.17
N GLY A 144 -3.69 15.82 -12.06
CA GLY A 144 -4.72 14.78 -12.13
C GLY A 144 -5.97 15.14 -12.93
N GLU A 145 -5.96 16.25 -13.67
CA GLU A 145 -7.11 16.69 -14.50
C GLU A 145 -7.25 15.85 -15.77
N SER A 146 -6.15 15.63 -16.48
CA SER A 146 -6.06 14.77 -17.65
C SER A 146 -4.90 13.79 -17.54
N TRP A 147 -5.02 12.66 -18.22
CA TRP A 147 -4.13 11.52 -18.09
C TRP A 147 -3.78 10.92 -19.45
N SER A 148 -2.51 10.56 -19.64
CA SER A 148 -2.02 9.77 -20.76
C SER A 148 -1.26 8.56 -20.26
N THR A 149 -1.14 7.52 -21.09
CA THR A 149 -0.28 6.38 -20.80
C THR A 149 1.18 6.85 -20.79
N PHE A 150 1.86 6.64 -19.67
CA PHE A 150 3.29 6.87 -19.53
C PHE A 150 4.08 5.63 -19.92
N HIS A 151 3.63 4.46 -19.46
CA HIS A 151 4.27 3.19 -19.75
C HIS A 151 3.22 2.09 -19.86
N GLU A 152 3.45 1.10 -20.73
CA GLU A 152 2.58 -0.05 -20.91
C GLU A 152 3.40 -1.31 -21.18
N ARG A 153 3.03 -2.43 -20.55
CA ARG A 153 3.56 -3.76 -20.87
C ARG A 153 2.49 -4.84 -20.80
N THR A 154 2.77 -5.98 -21.43
CA THR A 154 1.87 -7.14 -21.49
C THR A 154 2.51 -8.42 -20.97
N ASP A 155 3.75 -8.36 -20.49
CA ASP A 155 4.53 -9.48 -19.95
C ASP A 155 4.40 -9.61 -18.42
N VAL A 156 3.64 -8.72 -17.80
CA VAL A 156 3.28 -8.70 -16.37
C VAL A 156 1.80 -8.37 -16.24
N ARG A 157 1.19 -8.82 -15.16
CA ARG A 157 -0.24 -8.62 -14.90
C ARG A 157 -0.61 -7.19 -14.56
N HIS A 158 0.15 -6.56 -13.66
CA HIS A 158 -0.03 -5.18 -13.24
C HIS A 158 1.19 -4.66 -12.48
N PHE A 159 1.22 -3.34 -12.23
CA PHE A 159 2.20 -2.71 -11.35
C PHE A 159 1.68 -2.71 -9.90
N HIS A 160 2.52 -3.07 -8.94
CA HIS A 160 2.21 -2.99 -7.52
C HIS A 160 2.38 -1.58 -6.97
N SER A 161 3.42 -0.86 -7.42
CA SER A 161 3.68 0.51 -6.99
C SER A 161 4.33 1.36 -8.06
N VAL A 162 4.24 2.66 -7.84
CA VAL A 162 5.09 3.67 -8.48
C VAL A 162 5.52 4.65 -7.39
N ALA A 163 6.81 4.94 -7.29
CA ALA A 163 7.36 5.80 -6.24
C ALA A 163 8.59 6.55 -6.74
N THR A 164 8.88 7.72 -6.18
CA THR A 164 10.13 8.45 -6.46
C THR A 164 11.14 8.10 -5.39
N ASP A 165 12.35 7.75 -5.80
CA ASP A 165 13.49 7.60 -4.90
C ASP A 165 14.00 9.00 -4.52
N PRO A 166 13.85 9.44 -3.26
CA PRO A 166 14.12 10.82 -2.87
C PRO A 166 15.62 11.18 -2.94
N TYR A 167 16.52 10.20 -3.04
CA TYR A 167 17.96 10.44 -3.08
C TYR A 167 18.51 10.56 -4.51
N SER A 168 17.82 10.00 -5.51
CA SER A 168 18.21 10.11 -6.92
C SER A 168 17.25 10.95 -7.77
N GLY A 169 16.01 11.13 -7.31
CA GLY A 169 14.91 11.69 -8.09
C GLY A 169 14.38 10.75 -9.17
N ALA A 170 14.88 9.51 -9.26
CA ALA A 170 14.40 8.55 -10.24
C ALA A 170 13.00 8.03 -9.85
N LEU A 171 12.15 7.82 -10.85
CA LEU A 171 10.88 7.14 -10.68
C LEU A 171 11.10 5.63 -10.72
N TRP A 172 10.54 4.90 -9.77
CA TRP A 172 10.63 3.45 -9.62
C TRP A 172 9.25 2.81 -9.78
N GLY A 173 9.24 1.54 -10.16
CA GLY A 173 8.05 0.71 -10.21
C GLY A 173 8.35 -0.72 -9.80
N THR A 174 7.34 -1.37 -9.23
CA THR A 174 7.38 -2.79 -8.85
C THR A 174 6.28 -3.56 -9.54
N THR A 175 6.55 -4.81 -9.90
CA THR A 175 5.58 -5.79 -10.43
C THR A 175 5.77 -7.12 -9.72
N GLY A 176 4.76 -7.98 -9.73
CA GLY A 176 4.81 -9.24 -8.99
C GLY A 176 3.80 -10.28 -9.45
N ASP A 177 3.33 -11.09 -8.50
CA ASP A 177 2.49 -12.29 -8.67
C ASP A 177 3.26 -13.57 -9.01
N ALA A 178 3.43 -13.90 -10.29
CA ALA A 178 4.02 -15.18 -10.68
C ALA A 178 5.55 -15.12 -10.85
N GLU A 179 6.19 -16.30 -10.96
CA GLU A 179 7.59 -16.38 -11.36
C GLU A 179 7.81 -15.72 -12.72
N GLY A 180 8.84 -14.88 -12.82
CA GLY A 180 9.16 -14.14 -14.04
C GLY A 180 8.40 -12.82 -14.20
N GLU A 181 7.33 -12.59 -13.44
CA GLU A 181 6.58 -11.32 -13.37
C GLU A 181 7.08 -10.40 -12.24
N CYS A 182 7.89 -10.93 -11.31
CA CYS A 182 8.46 -10.22 -10.18
C CYS A 182 9.67 -9.38 -10.62
N ILE A 183 9.48 -8.05 -10.69
CA ILE A 183 10.48 -7.09 -11.19
C ILE A 183 10.47 -5.84 -10.31
N VAL A 184 11.67 -5.40 -9.93
CA VAL A 184 11.91 -4.06 -9.39
C VAL A 184 12.70 -3.29 -10.45
N GLY A 185 12.23 -2.10 -10.82
CA GLY A 185 12.84 -1.31 -11.89
C GLY A 185 12.67 0.19 -11.73
N ARG A 186 13.38 0.93 -12.60
CA ARG A 186 13.39 2.39 -12.69
C ARG A 186 12.85 2.83 -14.04
N PHE A 187 12.30 4.02 -14.11
CA PHE A 187 11.90 4.65 -15.36
C PHE A 187 12.98 5.62 -15.84
N ASP A 188 13.48 5.41 -17.06
CA ASP A 188 14.28 6.38 -17.83
C ASP A 188 13.38 6.95 -18.94
N GLY A 189 12.79 8.13 -18.69
CA GLY A 189 11.64 8.57 -19.46
C GLY A 189 10.49 7.56 -19.35
N ASP A 190 9.89 7.17 -20.47
CA ASP A 190 8.83 6.15 -20.52
C ASP A 190 9.36 4.70 -20.52
N ARG A 191 10.67 4.49 -20.49
CA ARG A 191 11.28 3.16 -20.53
C ARG A 191 11.44 2.59 -19.12
N PHE A 192 10.89 1.40 -18.88
CA PHE A 192 11.09 0.67 -17.62
C PHE A 192 12.34 -0.21 -17.69
N GLU A 193 13.37 0.19 -16.95
CA GLU A 193 14.65 -0.49 -16.82
C GLU A 193 14.68 -1.39 -15.58
N THR A 194 14.92 -2.67 -15.79
CA THR A 194 15.02 -3.64 -14.70
C THR A 194 16.27 -3.39 -13.87
N VAL A 195 16.10 -3.18 -12.56
CA VAL A 195 17.18 -3.22 -11.57
C VAL A 195 17.39 -4.66 -11.13
N GLY A 196 16.31 -5.39 -10.89
CA GLY A 196 16.37 -6.83 -10.64
C GLY A 196 15.04 -7.52 -10.89
N ARG A 197 15.13 -8.83 -11.13
CA ARG A 197 13.99 -9.70 -11.46
C ARG A 197 14.29 -11.13 -11.04
N GLY A 198 13.25 -11.92 -10.86
CA GLY A 198 13.42 -13.35 -10.64
C GLY A 198 12.21 -14.01 -10.02
N GLY A 199 12.46 -14.77 -8.95
CA GLY A 199 11.44 -15.42 -8.14
C GLY A 199 10.80 -14.48 -7.12
N GLN A 200 10.17 -15.08 -6.11
CA GLN A 200 9.38 -14.37 -5.10
C GLN A 200 10.20 -13.37 -4.28
N ASP A 201 11.52 -13.50 -4.19
CA ASP A 201 12.39 -12.52 -3.52
C ASP A 201 12.30 -11.12 -4.13
N TRP A 202 11.88 -11.01 -5.40
CA TRP A 202 11.63 -9.76 -6.12
C TRP A 202 10.14 -9.35 -6.13
N ARG A 203 9.25 -10.09 -5.46
CA ARG A 203 7.80 -9.77 -5.39
C ARG A 203 7.55 -8.67 -4.35
N ALA A 204 8.07 -7.48 -4.64
CA ALA A 204 7.90 -6.29 -3.83
C ALA A 204 6.55 -5.62 -4.11
N VAL A 205 5.89 -5.12 -3.06
CA VAL A 205 4.74 -4.21 -3.22
C VAL A 205 5.24 -2.77 -3.11
N GLU A 206 5.62 -2.34 -1.91
CA GLU A 206 6.18 -1.01 -1.64
C GLU A 206 7.69 -1.09 -1.34
N LEU A 207 8.42 -0.04 -1.69
CA LEU A 207 9.85 0.09 -1.47
C LEU A 207 10.13 1.15 -0.40
N ALA A 208 10.98 0.84 0.57
CA ALA A 208 11.57 1.82 1.46
C ALA A 208 12.93 2.28 0.91
N PHE A 209 13.07 3.57 0.65
CA PHE A 209 14.29 4.16 0.10
C PHE A 209 15.15 4.74 1.22
N THR A 210 16.42 4.37 1.26
CA THR A 210 17.43 5.00 2.13
C THR A 210 18.56 5.59 1.29
N GLU A 211 19.42 6.39 1.93
CA GLU A 211 20.59 6.99 1.27
C GLU A 211 21.56 5.92 0.77
N SER A 212 21.59 4.76 1.44
CA SER A 212 22.52 3.67 1.19
C SER A 212 21.93 2.49 0.41
N ALA A 213 20.61 2.24 0.52
CA ALA A 213 19.97 1.06 -0.04
C ALA A 213 18.47 1.27 -0.38
N VAL A 214 17.88 0.25 -1.01
CA VAL A 214 16.43 0.06 -1.10
C VAL A 214 16.06 -1.21 -0.34
N VAL A 215 15.03 -1.14 0.51
CA VAL A 215 14.58 -2.24 1.37
C VAL A 215 13.11 -2.57 1.07
N TRP A 216 12.77 -3.84 1.04
CA TRP A 216 11.38 -4.30 0.86
C TRP A 216 11.13 -5.63 1.56
N GLY A 217 9.86 -5.97 1.72
CA GLY A 217 9.44 -7.33 2.03
C GLY A 217 8.69 -7.96 0.86
N VAL A 218 8.42 -9.26 0.98
CA VAL A 218 7.78 -10.04 -0.08
C VAL A 218 6.28 -10.17 0.15
N ASP A 219 5.50 -9.94 -0.90
CA ASP A 219 4.06 -10.25 -0.94
C ASP A 219 3.83 -11.71 -1.33
N SER A 220 3.96 -12.62 -0.36
CA SER A 220 3.57 -14.02 -0.58
C SER A 220 3.00 -14.65 0.69
N ALA A 221 1.72 -15.01 0.65
CA ALA A 221 1.02 -15.59 1.80
C ALA A 221 1.18 -17.12 1.94
N TYR A 222 1.89 -17.75 1.02
CA TYR A 222 2.09 -19.20 0.97
C TYR A 222 3.53 -19.64 1.26
N LEU A 223 4.43 -18.70 1.55
CA LEU A 223 5.77 -19.01 2.07
C LEU A 223 5.70 -19.25 3.58
N ASP A 224 6.48 -20.22 4.07
CA ASP A 224 6.61 -20.46 5.52
C ASP A 224 7.51 -19.41 6.19
N SER A 225 8.48 -18.86 5.44
CA SER A 225 9.33 -17.74 5.84
C SER A 225 9.34 -16.71 4.70
N VAL A 226 8.77 -15.54 4.97
CA VAL A 226 8.72 -14.40 4.06
C VAL A 226 9.98 -13.55 4.27
N GLY A 227 10.73 -13.31 3.20
CA GLY A 227 11.99 -12.57 3.30
C GLY A 227 11.82 -11.06 3.35
N LEU A 228 12.72 -10.42 4.09
CA LEU A 228 12.98 -8.99 4.06
C LEU A 228 14.32 -8.78 3.36
N PHE A 229 14.35 -7.91 2.36
CA PHE A 229 15.45 -7.79 1.42
C PHE A 229 15.98 -6.37 1.35
N ARG A 230 17.29 -6.27 1.15
CA ARG A 230 18.04 -5.03 0.93
C ARG A 230 18.79 -5.13 -0.39
N LEU A 231 18.83 -4.03 -1.14
CA LEU A 231 19.73 -3.87 -2.27
C LEU A 231 20.49 -2.55 -2.15
N ASP A 232 21.81 -2.65 -2.01
CA ASP A 232 22.69 -1.48 -1.90
C ASP A 232 22.74 -0.72 -3.24
N ARG A 233 22.76 0.62 -3.15
CA ARG A 233 22.63 1.50 -4.32
C ARG A 233 23.77 1.35 -5.33
N ASP A 234 24.98 1.02 -4.86
CA ASP A 234 26.16 0.79 -5.71
C ASP A 234 26.07 -0.50 -6.56
N ARG A 235 24.98 -1.26 -6.40
CA ARG A 235 24.69 -2.49 -7.13
C ARG A 235 23.57 -2.36 -8.16
N PHE A 236 22.84 -1.24 -8.23
CA PHE A 236 21.66 -1.11 -9.11
C PHE A 236 21.94 -1.32 -10.59
N ASP A 237 23.14 -0.93 -11.06
CA ASP A 237 23.53 -1.04 -12.47
C ASP A 237 24.36 -2.32 -12.76
N ARG A 238 24.43 -3.27 -11.81
CA ARG A 238 25.18 -4.51 -11.99
C ARG A 238 24.29 -5.61 -12.58
N ASP A 239 24.79 -6.27 -13.61
CA ASP A 239 24.12 -7.43 -14.19
C ASP A 239 24.02 -8.59 -13.17
N GLY A 240 22.87 -9.25 -13.15
CA GLY A 240 22.66 -10.46 -12.33
C GLY A 240 22.71 -10.20 -10.82
N VAL A 241 22.35 -9.00 -10.39
CA VAL A 241 22.31 -8.65 -8.97
C VAL A 241 21.27 -9.49 -8.23
N GLU A 242 21.64 -10.00 -7.06
CA GLU A 242 20.72 -10.63 -6.11
C GLU A 242 20.59 -9.74 -4.87
N PRO A 243 19.37 -9.59 -4.33
CA PRO A 243 19.15 -8.83 -3.13
C PRO A 243 19.64 -9.61 -1.91
N GLU A 244 20.08 -8.90 -0.88
CA GLU A 244 20.51 -9.50 0.37
C GLU A 244 19.32 -9.68 1.29
N ARG A 245 19.14 -10.90 1.84
CA ARG A 245 18.13 -11.15 2.85
C ARG A 245 18.62 -10.62 4.20
N VAL A 246 17.98 -9.57 4.70
CA VAL A 246 18.31 -8.88 5.96
C VAL A 246 17.34 -9.23 7.10
N GLY A 247 16.32 -10.04 6.82
CA GLY A 247 15.39 -10.49 7.84
C GLY A 247 14.35 -11.45 7.29
N GLU A 248 13.43 -11.86 8.16
CA GLU A 248 12.29 -12.68 7.79
C GLU A 248 11.08 -12.39 8.68
N THR A 249 9.90 -12.76 8.18
CA THR A 249 8.63 -12.68 8.88
C THR A 249 7.70 -13.83 8.48
N ASP A 250 6.58 -13.98 9.16
CA ASP A 250 5.60 -15.06 9.01
C ASP A 250 4.39 -14.68 8.14
N ALA A 251 4.42 -13.51 7.50
CA ALA A 251 3.30 -12.93 6.77
C ALA A 251 3.76 -12.03 5.60
N PRO A 252 2.98 -11.93 4.51
CA PRO A 252 3.33 -11.09 3.36
C PRO A 252 3.45 -9.62 3.76
N VAL A 253 4.39 -8.90 3.15
CA VAL A 253 4.65 -7.48 3.42
C VAL A 253 4.04 -6.64 2.30
N PHE A 254 3.21 -5.68 2.67
CA PHE A 254 2.48 -4.82 1.72
C PHE A 254 2.90 -3.36 1.75
N TYR A 255 3.23 -2.84 2.93
CA TYR A 255 3.54 -1.42 3.09
C TYR A 255 4.92 -1.23 3.68
N ALA A 256 5.57 -0.15 3.26
CA ALA A 256 6.91 0.22 3.68
C ALA A 256 6.99 1.74 3.85
N GLU A 257 7.66 2.18 4.91
CA GLU A 257 7.94 3.59 5.15
C GLU A 257 9.40 3.78 5.53
N THR A 258 9.93 4.96 5.20
CA THR A 258 11.23 5.42 5.71
C THR A 258 11.02 6.70 6.50
N LEU A 259 11.57 6.74 7.71
CA LEU A 259 11.51 7.91 8.57
C LEU A 259 12.86 8.14 9.24
N THR A 260 13.12 9.40 9.59
CA THR A 260 14.31 9.77 10.36
C THR A 260 13.88 10.07 11.79
N ALA A 261 14.36 9.26 12.73
CA ALA A 261 14.20 9.51 14.16
C ALA A 261 15.59 9.78 14.74
N THR A 262 15.75 10.92 15.43
CA THR A 262 16.98 11.28 16.15
C THR A 262 18.29 11.08 15.36
N ASP A 263 18.29 11.58 14.12
CA ASP A 263 19.41 11.49 13.16
C ASP A 263 19.73 10.06 12.67
N GLU A 264 18.88 9.08 12.98
CA GLU A 264 18.97 7.70 12.50
C GLU A 264 17.85 7.39 11.51
N THR A 265 18.21 6.81 10.37
CA THR A 265 17.24 6.36 9.36
C THR A 265 16.65 5.03 9.79
N TRP A 266 15.32 4.96 9.80
CA TRP A 266 14.55 3.74 10.08
C TRP A 266 13.73 3.33 8.86
N VAL A 267 13.75 2.03 8.58
CA VAL A 267 12.81 1.38 7.68
C VAL A 267 11.73 0.71 8.52
N VAL A 268 10.47 0.96 8.18
CA VAL A 268 9.31 0.32 8.80
C VAL A 268 8.57 -0.48 7.74
N LEU A 269 8.33 -1.76 8.01
CA LEU A 269 7.57 -2.65 7.13
C LEU A 269 6.30 -3.13 7.83
N SER A 270 5.21 -3.24 7.07
CA SER A 270 3.95 -3.79 7.55
C SER A 270 3.56 -5.08 6.83
N THR A 271 3.25 -6.10 7.63
CA THR A 271 2.71 -7.37 7.14
C THR A 271 1.18 -7.37 7.09
N ALA A 272 0.62 -8.28 6.28
CA ALA A 272 -0.81 -8.52 6.17
C ALA A 272 -1.20 -9.92 6.62
N ALA A 273 -2.33 -10.04 7.32
CA ALA A 273 -2.93 -11.32 7.68
C ALA A 273 -4.01 -11.70 6.66
N GLU A 274 -3.58 -12.26 5.53
CA GLU A 274 -4.46 -12.55 4.40
C GLU A 274 -5.45 -13.69 4.65
N ALA A 275 -6.60 -13.59 3.99
CA ALA A 275 -7.68 -14.57 4.05
C ALA A 275 -7.88 -15.20 2.67
N GLY A 276 -8.18 -16.51 2.64
CA GLY A 276 -8.27 -17.26 1.39
C GLY A 276 -6.95 -17.97 1.07
N VAL A 277 -6.89 -18.56 -0.12
CA VAL A 277 -5.64 -19.08 -0.71
C VAL A 277 -5.23 -18.07 -1.76
N ASP A 278 -3.97 -17.62 -1.74
CA ASP A 278 -3.42 -16.77 -2.79
C ASP A 278 -3.69 -17.42 -4.16
N SER A 279 -4.19 -16.64 -5.11
CA SER A 279 -4.49 -17.10 -6.47
C SER A 279 -3.25 -17.61 -7.22
N THR A 280 -2.05 -17.21 -6.81
CA THR A 280 -0.78 -17.63 -7.40
C THR A 280 -0.15 -18.80 -6.65
N ALA A 281 -0.76 -19.26 -5.54
CA ALA A 281 -0.25 -20.39 -4.78
C ALA A 281 -0.23 -21.68 -5.61
N PRO A 282 0.71 -22.61 -5.33
CA PRO A 282 0.74 -23.91 -6.01
C PRO A 282 -0.61 -24.62 -5.94
N ALA A 283 -1.05 -25.26 -7.03
CA ALA A 283 -2.36 -25.90 -7.14
C ALA A 283 -2.65 -27.00 -6.09
N SER A 284 -1.62 -27.50 -5.40
CA SER A 284 -1.73 -28.44 -4.28
C SER A 284 -2.13 -27.78 -2.96
N MET A 285 -1.93 -26.46 -2.84
CA MET A 285 -2.23 -25.71 -1.62
C MET A 285 -3.73 -25.55 -1.44
N ARG A 286 -4.17 -25.65 -0.19
CA ARG A 286 -5.59 -25.54 0.20
C ARG A 286 -5.84 -24.44 1.23
N ARG A 287 -4.77 -23.87 1.81
CA ARG A 287 -4.75 -22.80 2.82
C ARG A 287 -3.41 -22.07 2.74
N ASN A 288 -3.41 -20.77 3.02
CA ASN A 288 -2.18 -19.99 3.27
C ASN A 288 -1.43 -20.53 4.49
N THR A 289 -0.11 -20.38 4.48
CA THR A 289 0.80 -20.70 5.59
C THR A 289 0.91 -19.53 6.57
N ALA A 290 0.70 -18.31 6.07
CA ALA A 290 0.80 -17.08 6.86
C ALA A 290 -0.12 -17.07 8.09
N GLY A 291 0.41 -16.49 9.16
CA GLY A 291 -0.30 -16.33 10.42
C GLY A 291 -1.54 -15.44 10.34
N ARG A 292 -2.29 -15.37 11.44
CA ARG A 292 -3.45 -14.48 11.57
C ARG A 292 -3.09 -13.10 12.13
N THR A 293 -1.82 -12.76 12.20
CA THR A 293 -1.34 -11.55 12.87
C THR A 293 -0.66 -10.66 11.84
N ALA A 294 -1.18 -9.45 11.67
CA ALA A 294 -0.52 -8.40 10.91
C ALA A 294 0.43 -7.65 11.85
N ARG A 295 1.66 -7.40 11.40
CA ARG A 295 2.75 -6.86 12.22
C ARG A 295 3.29 -5.58 11.62
N VAL A 296 3.89 -4.75 12.47
CA VAL A 296 4.70 -3.60 12.07
C VAL A 296 6.09 -3.82 12.62
N LEU A 297 7.07 -3.91 11.73
CA LEU A 297 8.45 -4.20 12.04
C LEU A 297 9.31 -3.00 11.68
N ALA A 298 10.30 -2.66 12.49
CA ALA A 298 11.21 -1.56 12.24
C ALA A 298 12.67 -2.00 12.36
N ALA A 299 13.52 -1.53 11.46
CA ALA A 299 14.96 -1.75 11.52
C ALA A 299 15.70 -0.46 11.18
N SER A 300 16.83 -0.26 11.86
CA SER A 300 17.65 0.93 11.72
C SER A 300 18.79 0.71 10.71
N GLU A 301 19.20 1.79 10.05
CA GLU A 301 20.41 1.84 9.22
C GLU A 301 21.69 1.46 10.00
N ARG A 302 21.77 1.76 11.29
CA ARG A 302 22.92 1.41 12.15
C ARG A 302 23.16 -0.10 12.23
N THR A 303 22.11 -0.90 12.12
CA THR A 303 22.22 -2.37 12.10
C THR A 303 22.30 -2.93 10.68
N GLY A 304 22.44 -2.07 9.66
CA GLY A 304 22.34 -2.46 8.26
C GLY A 304 20.95 -3.00 7.90
N PHE A 305 19.92 -2.68 8.69
CA PHE A 305 18.58 -3.27 8.60
C PHE A 305 18.53 -4.79 8.90
N GLU A 306 19.51 -5.33 9.63
CA GLU A 306 19.60 -6.77 9.96
C GLU A 306 18.93 -7.14 11.29
N GLN A 307 18.56 -6.14 12.10
CA GLN A 307 17.89 -6.34 13.39
C GLN A 307 16.51 -5.67 13.36
N TRP A 308 15.46 -6.49 13.38
CA TRP A 308 14.07 -6.07 13.27
C TRP A 308 13.36 -6.08 14.63
N HIS A 309 12.79 -4.94 14.99
CA HIS A 309 11.99 -4.75 16.19
C HIS A 309 10.49 -4.82 15.83
N GLU A 310 9.71 -5.62 16.55
CA GLU A 310 8.25 -5.59 16.42
C GLU A 310 7.68 -4.40 17.19
N LEU A 311 7.11 -3.43 16.47
CA LEU A 311 6.43 -2.27 17.07
C LEU A 311 4.98 -2.60 17.44
N PHE A 312 4.29 -3.34 16.55
CA PHE A 312 2.90 -3.73 16.75
C PHE A 312 2.60 -5.12 16.22
N ALA A 313 1.60 -5.76 16.84
CA ALA A 313 0.98 -6.98 16.38
C ALA A 313 -0.54 -6.91 16.54
N PHE A 314 -1.26 -7.10 15.44
CA PHE A 314 -2.71 -7.05 15.40
C PHE A 314 -3.29 -8.36 14.86
N GLY A 315 -4.07 -9.05 15.69
CA GLY A 315 -4.80 -10.23 15.24
C GLY A 315 -5.91 -9.85 14.24
N ARG A 316 -6.07 -10.62 13.16
CA ARG A 316 -7.18 -10.47 12.23
C ARG A 316 -8.51 -10.78 12.92
N ARG A 317 -9.48 -9.88 12.75
CA ARG A 317 -10.86 -10.04 13.22
C ARG A 317 -11.45 -11.36 12.72
N ARG A 318 -12.14 -12.08 13.61
CA ARG A 318 -12.91 -13.27 13.22
C ARG A 318 -14.28 -12.85 12.71
N THR A 319 -14.71 -13.47 11.62
CA THR A 319 -16.01 -13.20 10.99
C THR A 319 -16.83 -14.48 10.94
N VAL A 320 -18.15 -14.34 10.80
CA VAL A 320 -19.06 -15.50 10.74
C VAL A 320 -18.79 -16.34 9.48
N SER A 321 -18.36 -15.70 8.38
CA SER A 321 -17.99 -16.36 7.12
C SER A 321 -16.89 -17.42 7.28
N GLU A 322 -15.97 -17.27 8.24
CA GLU A 322 -14.90 -18.26 8.47
C GLU A 322 -15.45 -19.65 8.83
N HIS A 323 -16.71 -19.73 9.29
CA HIS A 323 -17.39 -20.98 9.66
C HIS A 323 -18.40 -21.44 8.60
N VAL A 324 -18.59 -20.68 7.52
CA VAL A 324 -19.60 -20.91 6.49
C VAL A 324 -18.92 -20.87 5.11
N GLY A 325 -18.63 -22.06 4.58
CA GLY A 325 -17.64 -22.30 3.52
C GLY A 325 -17.70 -21.53 2.20
N PRO A 326 -18.83 -20.97 1.71
CA PRO A 326 -18.81 -20.24 0.44
C PRO A 326 -18.64 -18.71 0.60
N VAL A 327 -18.54 -18.17 1.81
CA VAL A 327 -18.50 -16.71 1.99
C VAL A 327 -17.04 -16.21 2.09
N PRO A 328 -16.58 -15.32 1.18
CA PRO A 328 -15.23 -14.78 1.24
C PRO A 328 -15.02 -13.99 2.53
N THR A 329 -13.82 -14.09 3.08
CA THR A 329 -13.39 -13.37 4.27
C THR A 329 -12.29 -12.40 3.86
N THR A 330 -12.28 -11.19 4.41
CA THR A 330 -11.26 -10.19 4.09
C THR A 330 -10.01 -10.37 4.95
N GLY A 331 -8.83 -10.11 4.38
CA GLY A 331 -7.58 -10.00 5.14
C GLY A 331 -7.56 -8.82 6.10
N ALA A 332 -6.58 -8.82 7.01
CA ALA A 332 -6.21 -7.63 7.78
C ALA A 332 -4.92 -7.02 7.27
N TYR A 333 -4.89 -5.70 7.23
CA TYR A 333 -3.79 -4.88 6.73
C TYR A 333 -3.45 -3.83 7.78
N VAL A 334 -2.23 -3.31 7.79
CA VAL A 334 -1.87 -2.17 8.62
C VAL A 334 -1.26 -1.12 7.70
N PHE A 335 -2.03 -0.07 7.42
CA PHE A 335 -1.55 1.02 6.58
C PHE A 335 -0.54 1.85 7.37
N LEU A 336 0.51 2.29 6.69
CA LEU A 336 1.55 3.14 7.25
C LEU A 336 1.46 4.54 6.65
N GLY A 337 2.07 5.50 7.34
CA GLY A 337 2.29 6.85 6.85
C GLY A 337 3.23 7.59 7.78
N VAL A 338 3.80 8.68 7.31
CA VAL A 338 4.62 9.57 8.14
C VAL A 338 3.77 10.75 8.61
N ALA A 339 3.85 11.03 9.91
CA ALA A 339 3.20 12.15 10.56
C ALA A 339 3.97 13.45 10.28
N PRO A 340 3.32 14.62 10.37
CA PRO A 340 3.99 15.91 10.10
C PRO A 340 5.20 16.22 11.00
N ASP A 341 5.21 15.68 12.21
CA ASP A 341 6.32 15.80 13.16
C ASP A 341 7.44 14.77 12.93
N GLY A 342 7.36 13.99 11.85
CA GLY A 342 8.28 12.91 11.51
C GLY A 342 7.98 11.58 12.21
N GLY A 343 6.90 11.51 13.00
CA GLY A 343 6.47 10.27 13.65
C GLY A 343 5.88 9.24 12.69
N LEU A 344 5.68 8.02 13.17
CA LEU A 344 5.03 6.95 12.41
C LEU A 344 3.52 6.96 12.70
N LEU A 345 2.71 6.99 11.63
CA LEU A 345 1.28 6.70 11.68
C LEU A 345 1.04 5.24 11.35
N VAL A 346 0.26 4.56 12.19
CA VAL A 346 -0.08 3.14 12.05
C VAL A 346 -1.60 3.01 12.06
N ASN A 347 -2.17 2.49 10.97
CA ASN A 347 -3.62 2.33 10.81
C ASN A 347 -4.02 0.86 10.55
N PRO A 348 -4.27 0.08 11.62
CA PRO A 348 -4.69 -1.31 11.48
C PRO A 348 -6.14 -1.42 10.98
N PHE A 349 -6.37 -2.27 9.99
CA PHE A 349 -7.65 -2.45 9.32
C PHE A 349 -8.06 -3.93 9.28
N ASN A 350 -9.34 -4.23 9.51
CA ASN A 350 -9.89 -5.58 9.77
C ASN A 350 -9.23 -6.35 10.93
N THR A 351 -8.67 -5.65 11.90
CA THR A 351 -8.04 -6.21 13.08
C THR A 351 -9.04 -6.38 14.22
N SER A 352 -8.76 -7.26 15.18
CA SER A 352 -9.60 -7.49 16.36
C SER A 352 -9.51 -6.37 17.40
N ALA A 353 -8.44 -5.59 17.34
CA ALA A 353 -8.20 -4.41 18.18
C ALA A 353 -7.73 -3.25 17.29
N ALA A 354 -8.06 -2.03 17.71
CA ALA A 354 -7.71 -0.78 17.02
C ALA A 354 -8.22 -0.64 15.58
N HIS A 355 -9.24 -1.43 15.16
CA HIS A 355 -9.73 -1.40 13.78
C HIS A 355 -10.11 0.01 13.32
N GLY A 356 -9.33 0.51 12.38
CA GLY A 356 -9.53 1.79 11.76
C GLY A 356 -9.17 2.99 12.62
N ASP A 357 -8.50 2.77 13.76
CA ASP A 357 -7.85 3.82 14.54
C ASP A 357 -6.54 4.23 13.84
N VAL A 358 -6.11 5.48 14.03
CA VAL A 358 -4.77 5.93 13.63
C VAL A 358 -3.97 6.07 14.90
N LEU A 359 -2.95 5.22 15.04
CA LEU A 359 -2.00 5.25 16.14
C LEU A 359 -0.80 6.09 15.70
N HIS A 360 -0.27 6.90 16.60
CA HIS A 360 0.86 7.78 16.34
C HIS A 360 2.01 7.42 17.28
N LEU A 361 3.20 7.17 16.72
CA LEU A 361 4.43 6.99 17.47
C LEU A 361 5.34 8.16 17.15
N SER A 362 5.61 8.97 18.17
CA SER A 362 6.56 10.06 18.06
C SER A 362 7.95 9.54 17.67
N PRO A 363 8.79 10.35 17.01
CA PRO A 363 10.17 9.98 16.70
C PRO A 363 10.97 9.47 17.92
N ALA A 364 10.76 10.04 19.10
CA ALA A 364 11.44 9.64 20.34
C ALA A 364 11.18 8.18 20.77
N ALA A 365 10.10 7.54 20.29
CA ALA A 365 9.82 6.14 20.62
C ALA A 365 10.83 5.18 19.96
N PHE A 366 11.53 5.61 18.92
CA PHE A 366 12.57 4.83 18.26
C PHE A 366 13.89 4.84 19.05
N ASP A 367 14.14 5.85 19.88
CA ASP A 367 15.32 5.93 20.76
C ASP A 367 15.36 4.79 21.77
N ASP A 368 14.21 4.44 22.34
CA ASP A 368 14.08 3.38 23.34
C ASP A 368 14.43 2.00 22.74
N LEU A 369 14.24 1.82 21.42
CA LEU A 369 14.61 0.60 20.71
C LEU A 369 16.13 0.46 20.57
N VAL A 370 16.84 1.58 20.48
CA VAL A 370 18.31 1.66 20.42
C VAL A 370 18.92 1.45 21.80
N GLY A 371 18.39 2.13 22.82
CA GLY A 371 18.92 2.13 24.18
C GLY A 371 18.83 0.78 24.91
N GLY A 372 17.94 -0.12 24.47
CA GLY A 372 17.82 -1.48 25.00
C GLY A 372 19.01 -2.39 24.70
N HIS A 373 19.99 -1.98 23.88
CA HIS A 373 21.15 -2.79 23.50
C HIS A 373 22.46 -2.42 24.22
N ASP A 374 22.54 -1.27 24.89
CA ASP A 374 23.71 -0.91 25.70
C ASP A 374 23.63 -1.41 27.16
N ALA A 375 22.53 -2.09 27.52
CA ALA A 375 22.26 -2.59 28.88
C ALA A 375 22.30 -4.12 29.04
N ALA A 376 22.78 -4.87 28.03
CA ALA A 376 22.85 -6.34 28.05
C ALA A 376 24.27 -6.88 28.26
#